data_AF-A0A3B8Y6M2-F1
#
_entry.id   AF-A0A3B8Y6M2-F1
#
_cell.length_a   1.000
_cell.length_b   1.000
_cell.length_c   1.000
_cell.angle_alpha   90.00
_cell.angle_beta   90.00
_cell.angle_gamma   90.00
#
_symmetry.space_group_name_H-M   'P 1'
#
loop_
_entity.id
_entity.type
_entity.pdbx_description
1 polymer ?
#
loop_
_entity_poly.entity_id
_entity_poly.type
_entity_poly.pdbx_seq_one_letter_code
_entity_poly.pdbx_strand_id
1 'polypeptide(L)'
;STAAYSATLAAVTAGAKVCLVQPEKVLGGQFTAQALPASDDGKLLQKNPANLVDSEKFAISKTQREFRDTARQLQKVDGQAIDNPGGSWVSPFSVTPVNAAQALNQAIIPYIANGQLTIIPLAEPIEVLMTQSARQLPRVTGVVFQDRQTNHQFTVGADIVMEATDLGDLLELGQIQSRVGQESRHQTGEAILPETSYPLCQQAITVCAVVEKTPSGGGVPIGAPNGYNQVPWLNAQDFTSIFWVRKSNSE
;
A
#
# COMPACT_ATOMS: atom_id res chain seq x y z
N SER A 1 4.78 0.60 2.20
CA SER A 1 3.45 0.93 1.60
C SER A 1 3.53 1.86 0.39
N THR A 2 2.62 1.74 -0.59
CA THR A 2 2.49 2.68 -1.74
C THR A 2 2.00 4.06 -1.29
N ALA A 3 1.16 4.12 -0.26
CA ALA A 3 0.71 5.38 0.32
C ALA A 3 1.87 6.17 0.94
N ALA A 4 2.80 5.49 1.63
CA ALA A 4 4.02 6.10 2.16
C ALA A 4 4.86 6.75 1.05
N TYR A 5 4.99 6.07 -0.10
CA TYR A 5 5.68 6.62 -1.26
C TYR A 5 4.98 7.86 -1.81
N SER A 6 3.65 7.83 -1.97
CA SER A 6 2.89 8.99 -2.45
C SER A 6 2.97 10.19 -1.49
N ALA A 7 2.89 9.95 -0.18
CA ALA A 7 3.08 10.98 0.84
C ALA A 7 4.50 11.56 0.80
N THR A 8 5.52 10.71 0.66
CA THR A 8 6.91 11.13 0.49
C THR A 8 7.07 12.04 -0.72
N LEU A 9 6.59 11.60 -1.89
CA LEU A 9 6.68 12.37 -3.13
C LEU A 9 5.97 13.73 -2.98
N ALA A 10 4.75 13.74 -2.42
CA ALA A 10 4.01 14.99 -2.19
C ALA A 10 4.76 15.95 -1.26
N ALA A 11 5.33 15.44 -0.16
CA ALA A 11 6.07 16.25 0.80
C ALA A 11 7.34 16.87 0.20
N VAL A 12 8.14 16.08 -0.55
CA VAL A 12 9.36 16.61 -1.18
C VAL A 12 9.04 17.56 -2.33
N THR A 13 7.98 17.32 -3.10
CA THR A 13 7.48 18.27 -4.11
C THR A 13 7.02 19.59 -3.49
N ALA A 14 6.47 19.55 -2.27
CA ALA A 14 6.12 20.75 -1.49
C ALA A 14 7.33 21.44 -0.84
N GLY A 15 8.55 20.90 -1.02
CA GLY A 15 9.80 21.49 -0.50
C GLY A 15 10.24 20.97 0.85
N ALA A 16 9.52 20.02 1.46
CA ALA A 16 9.92 19.42 2.74
C ALA A 16 11.17 18.55 2.59
N LYS A 17 11.98 18.48 3.66
CA LYS A 17 13.04 17.48 3.80
C LYS A 17 12.46 16.23 4.43
N VAL A 18 12.66 15.08 3.79
CA VAL A 18 12.04 13.81 4.20
C VAL A 18 13.11 12.75 4.42
N CYS A 19 12.98 12.00 5.52
CA CYS A 19 13.68 10.75 5.75
C CYS A 19 12.66 9.61 5.71
N LEU A 20 12.77 8.73 4.71
CA LEU A 20 11.92 7.55 4.56
C LEU A 20 12.71 6.32 4.98
N VAL A 21 12.32 5.72 6.10
CA VAL A 21 12.91 4.48 6.62
C VAL A 21 11.95 3.32 6.35
N GLN A 22 12.44 2.18 5.86
CA GLN A 22 11.60 1.01 5.57
C GLN A 22 12.35 -0.32 5.73
N PRO A 23 11.65 -1.44 6.00
CA PRO A 23 12.27 -2.76 6.11
C PRO A 23 12.74 -3.35 4.78
N GLU A 24 12.26 -2.86 3.64
CA GLU A 24 12.54 -3.39 2.30
C GLU A 24 13.63 -2.62 1.54
N LYS A 25 14.29 -3.32 0.61
CA LYS A 25 15.27 -2.70 -0.33
C LYS A 25 14.61 -1.88 -1.44
N VAL A 26 13.36 -2.17 -1.76
CA VAL A 26 12.68 -1.63 -2.95
C VAL A 26 11.50 -0.78 -2.50
N LEU A 27 11.44 0.46 -2.97
CA LEU A 27 10.31 1.36 -2.74
C LEU A 27 9.09 0.94 -3.54
N GLY A 28 7.90 1.32 -3.10
CA GLY A 28 6.67 1.24 -3.90
C GLY A 28 5.55 0.40 -3.31
N GLY A 29 5.80 -0.39 -2.26
CA GLY A 29 4.76 -1.12 -1.54
C GLY A 29 4.04 -2.14 -2.41
N GLN A 30 2.75 -1.89 -2.70
CA GLN A 30 1.88 -2.82 -3.42
C GLN A 30 2.48 -3.27 -4.75
N PHE A 31 2.89 -2.32 -5.60
CA PHE A 31 3.42 -2.64 -6.93
C PHE A 31 4.79 -3.33 -6.93
N THR A 32 5.54 -3.27 -5.82
CA THR A 32 6.92 -3.75 -5.74
C THR A 32 7.06 -4.87 -4.72
N ALA A 33 7.16 -4.54 -3.44
CA ALA A 33 7.34 -5.51 -2.35
C ALA A 33 6.21 -6.54 -2.27
N GLN A 34 4.96 -6.14 -2.52
CA GLN A 34 3.81 -7.05 -2.49
C GLN A 34 3.45 -7.60 -3.87
N ALA A 35 4.16 -7.18 -4.94
CA ALA A 35 4.00 -7.64 -6.31
C ALA A 35 2.57 -7.58 -6.89
N LEU A 36 1.76 -6.63 -6.45
CA LEU A 36 0.42 -6.38 -7.00
C LEU A 36 0.55 -5.77 -8.41
N PRO A 37 0.18 -6.49 -9.48
CA PRO A 37 0.50 -6.06 -10.84
C PRO A 37 -0.44 -4.97 -11.37
N ALA A 38 -1.64 -4.83 -10.82
CA ALA A 38 -2.67 -3.91 -11.27
C ALA A 38 -3.36 -3.24 -10.08
N SER A 39 -3.71 -1.97 -10.21
CA SER A 39 -4.48 -1.23 -9.20
C SER A 39 -5.99 -1.43 -9.38
N ASP A 40 -6.75 -1.34 -8.28
CA ASP A 40 -8.22 -1.57 -8.27
C ASP A 40 -9.04 -0.34 -8.74
N ASP A 41 -8.55 0.35 -9.77
CA ASP A 41 -9.18 1.56 -10.32
C ASP A 41 -9.91 1.31 -11.64
N GLY A 42 -9.95 0.08 -12.14
CA GLY A 42 -10.59 -0.26 -13.41
C GLY A 42 -12.05 0.20 -13.49
N LYS A 43 -12.81 0.09 -12.40
CA LYS A 43 -14.20 0.59 -12.35
C LYS A 43 -14.29 2.12 -12.46
N LEU A 44 -13.32 2.86 -11.93
CA LEU A 44 -13.28 4.31 -12.06
C LEU A 44 -12.97 4.71 -13.50
N LEU A 45 -12.08 3.96 -14.16
CA LEU A 45 -11.70 4.18 -15.56
C LEU A 45 -12.81 3.80 -16.55
N GLN A 46 -13.70 2.88 -16.17
CA GLN A 46 -14.89 2.50 -16.94
C GLN A 46 -16.06 3.47 -16.77
N LYS A 47 -16.14 4.17 -15.62
CA LYS A 47 -17.11 5.24 -15.39
C LYS A 47 -16.64 6.49 -16.15
N ASN A 48 -16.82 6.49 -17.47
CA ASN A 48 -16.69 7.69 -18.29
C ASN A 48 -18.04 8.42 -18.31
N PRO A 49 -18.29 9.43 -17.46
CA PRO A 49 -19.46 10.27 -17.59
C PRO A 49 -19.34 11.03 -18.92
N ALA A 50 -20.09 10.60 -19.93
CA ALA A 50 -20.36 11.30 -21.18
C ALA A 50 -19.15 12.03 -21.82
N ASN A 51 -18.43 11.35 -22.71
CA ASN A 51 -17.52 11.95 -23.72
C ASN A 51 -16.19 12.54 -23.21
N LEU A 52 -15.63 12.12 -22.07
CA LEU A 52 -14.24 12.46 -21.77
C LEU A 52 -13.31 11.69 -22.71
N VAL A 53 -12.41 12.43 -23.37
CA VAL A 53 -11.43 11.91 -24.34
C VAL A 53 -10.39 10.99 -23.67
N ASP A 54 -10.21 11.11 -22.36
CA ASP A 54 -9.17 10.44 -21.58
C ASP A 54 -9.67 10.15 -20.15
N SER A 55 -10.05 8.91 -19.86
CA SER A 55 -10.59 8.50 -18.56
C SER A 55 -9.55 8.54 -17.44
N GLU A 56 -8.25 8.36 -17.75
CA GLU A 56 -7.18 8.46 -16.77
C GLU A 56 -7.00 9.89 -16.29
N LYS A 57 -7.15 10.89 -17.17
CA LYS A 57 -7.10 12.30 -16.76
C LYS A 57 -8.18 12.68 -15.75
N PHE A 58 -9.33 12.02 -15.83
CA PHE A 58 -10.43 12.23 -14.90
C PHE A 58 -10.30 11.41 -13.62
N ALA A 59 -9.94 10.13 -13.73
CA ALA A 59 -10.05 9.18 -12.64
C ALA A 59 -8.83 9.13 -11.71
N ILE A 60 -7.64 9.53 -12.18
CA ILE A 60 -6.39 9.39 -11.43
C ILE A 60 -5.57 10.68 -11.43
N SER A 61 -4.67 10.82 -10.46
CA SER A 61 -3.82 12.01 -10.30
C SER A 61 -2.78 12.14 -11.42
N LYS A 62 -2.17 13.32 -11.55
CA LYS A 62 -1.04 13.54 -12.47
C LYS A 62 0.13 12.59 -12.19
N THR A 63 0.50 12.41 -10.92
CA THR A 63 1.62 11.55 -10.53
C THR A 63 1.32 10.07 -10.80
N GLN A 64 0.06 9.63 -10.64
CA GLN A 64 -0.36 8.28 -11.02
C GLN A 64 -0.25 8.06 -12.54
N ARG A 65 -0.63 9.05 -13.36
CA ARG A 65 -0.46 8.97 -14.83
C ARG A 65 1.01 8.91 -15.23
N GLU A 66 1.85 9.77 -14.66
CA GLU A 66 3.29 9.78 -14.95
C GLU A 66 3.95 8.44 -14.61
N PHE A 67 3.54 7.83 -13.49
CA PHE A 67 3.96 6.47 -13.13
C PHE A 67 3.52 5.44 -14.19
N ARG A 68 2.25 5.46 -14.61
CA ARG A 68 1.72 4.54 -15.62
C ARG A 68 2.39 4.69 -16.98
N ASP A 69 2.56 5.93 -17.44
CA ASP A 69 3.21 6.22 -18.72
C ASP A 69 4.65 5.72 -18.73
N THR A 70 5.39 5.99 -17.66
CA THR A 70 6.76 5.49 -17.48
C THR A 70 6.79 3.95 -17.46
N ALA A 71 5.89 3.33 -16.70
CA ALA A 71 5.78 1.87 -16.63
C ALA A 71 5.46 1.24 -18.00
N ARG A 72 4.56 1.84 -18.80
CA ARG A 72 4.24 1.41 -20.18
C ARG A 72 5.45 1.51 -21.11
N GLN A 73 6.27 2.55 -20.95
CA GLN A 73 7.50 2.70 -21.74
C GLN A 73 8.59 1.70 -21.35
N LEU A 74 8.67 1.32 -20.08
CA LEU A 74 9.61 0.31 -19.59
C LEU A 74 9.15 -1.12 -19.94
N GLN A 75 7.84 -1.36 -20.00
CA GLN A 75 7.25 -2.68 -20.26
C GLN A 75 6.67 -2.79 -21.68
N LYS A 76 7.53 -2.68 -22.68
CA LYS A 76 7.13 -2.82 -24.08
C LYS A 76 6.81 -4.27 -24.43
N VAL A 77 5.73 -4.47 -25.18
CA VAL A 77 5.34 -5.75 -25.78
C VAL A 77 5.62 -5.66 -27.27
N ASP A 78 6.41 -6.58 -27.82
CA ASP A 78 6.87 -6.56 -29.21
C ASP A 78 7.48 -5.21 -29.63
N GLY A 79 8.22 -4.58 -28.71
CA GLY A 79 8.86 -3.27 -28.93
C GLY A 79 7.93 -2.06 -28.87
N GLN A 80 6.64 -2.25 -28.56
CA GLN A 80 5.65 -1.18 -28.47
C GLN A 80 5.16 -0.96 -27.02
N ALA A 81 4.97 0.30 -26.64
CA ALA A 81 4.30 0.63 -25.38
C ALA A 81 2.78 0.53 -25.61
N ILE A 82 2.12 -0.33 -24.84
CA ILE A 82 0.67 -0.55 -24.91
C ILE A 82 0.03 -0.30 -23.55
N ASP A 83 -1.28 -0.06 -23.51
CA ASP A 83 -1.97 0.33 -22.28
C ASP A 83 -1.88 -0.72 -21.17
N ASN A 84 -2.07 -1.99 -21.55
CA ASN A 84 -2.17 -3.14 -20.65
C ASN A 84 -1.17 -4.26 -21.04
N PRO A 85 0.13 -4.06 -20.78
CA PRO A 85 1.18 -4.95 -21.29
C PRO A 85 1.16 -6.37 -20.70
N GLY A 86 0.48 -6.58 -19.58
CA GLY A 86 0.28 -7.88 -18.93
C GLY A 86 -1.14 -8.45 -19.11
N GLY A 87 -2.00 -7.78 -19.89
CA GLY A 87 -3.35 -8.29 -20.18
C GLY A 87 -4.24 -8.47 -18.96
N SER A 88 -4.08 -7.63 -17.92
CA SER A 88 -4.89 -7.77 -16.70
C SER A 88 -6.36 -7.43 -16.93
N TRP A 89 -7.26 -8.08 -16.20
CA TRP A 89 -8.70 -7.85 -16.29
C TRP A 89 -9.23 -6.83 -15.26
N VAL A 90 -8.46 -6.58 -14.20
CA VAL A 90 -8.85 -5.70 -13.08
C VAL A 90 -8.79 -4.23 -13.48
N SER A 91 -7.75 -3.84 -14.23
CA SER A 91 -7.54 -2.48 -14.71
C SER A 91 -6.88 -2.51 -16.11
N PRO A 92 -7.10 -1.52 -16.99
CA PRO A 92 -6.40 -1.40 -18.27
C PRO A 92 -4.92 -0.99 -18.12
N PHE A 93 -4.30 -1.37 -17.00
CA PHE A 93 -2.91 -1.14 -16.66
C PHE A 93 -2.41 -2.34 -15.86
N SER A 94 -1.21 -2.80 -16.19
CA SER A 94 -0.52 -3.82 -15.41
C SER A 94 0.98 -3.65 -15.54
N VAL A 95 1.72 -3.95 -14.49
CA VAL A 95 3.17 -3.73 -14.44
C VAL A 95 3.86 -4.84 -13.66
N THR A 96 5.06 -5.22 -14.09
CA THR A 96 5.93 -6.12 -13.31
C THR A 96 6.60 -5.36 -12.15
N PRO A 97 6.95 -6.04 -11.04
CA PRO A 97 7.58 -5.36 -9.90
C PRO A 97 8.85 -4.57 -10.25
N VAL A 98 9.66 -5.08 -11.18
CA VAL A 98 10.90 -4.42 -11.63
C VAL A 98 10.61 -3.11 -12.35
N ASN A 99 9.68 -3.13 -13.31
CA ASN A 99 9.31 -1.94 -14.07
C ASN A 99 8.57 -0.92 -13.18
N ALA A 100 7.76 -1.38 -12.23
CA ALA A 100 7.12 -0.51 -11.24
C ALA A 100 8.17 0.19 -10.36
N ALA A 101 9.16 -0.54 -9.85
CA ALA A 101 10.23 0.04 -9.04
C ALA A 101 11.02 1.09 -9.82
N GLN A 102 11.36 0.81 -11.08
CA GLN A 102 12.05 1.77 -11.94
C GLN A 102 11.22 3.03 -12.20
N ALA A 103 9.94 2.87 -12.54
CA ALA A 103 9.03 3.99 -12.78
C ALA A 103 8.86 4.88 -11.52
N LEU A 104 8.71 4.28 -10.34
CA LEU A 104 8.62 5.01 -9.07
C LEU A 104 9.93 5.70 -8.72
N ASN A 105 11.07 5.04 -8.92
CA ASN A 105 12.36 5.64 -8.61
C ASN A 105 12.64 6.89 -9.48
N GLN A 106 12.19 6.90 -10.74
CA GLN A 106 12.41 8.03 -11.64
C GLN A 106 11.85 9.35 -11.09
N ALA A 107 10.67 9.32 -10.45
CA ALA A 107 10.03 10.52 -9.91
C ALA A 107 10.74 11.09 -8.66
N ILE A 108 11.52 10.28 -7.95
CA ILE A 108 12.19 10.68 -6.69
C ILE A 108 13.67 11.00 -6.84
N ILE A 109 14.32 10.58 -7.94
CA ILE A 109 15.76 10.80 -8.20
C ILE A 109 16.19 12.27 -7.97
N PRO A 110 15.47 13.29 -8.47
CA PRO A 110 15.90 14.68 -8.28
C PRO A 110 15.97 15.09 -6.80
N TYR A 111 15.06 14.57 -5.97
CA TYR A 111 14.99 14.88 -4.54
C TYR A 111 16.03 14.13 -3.72
N ILE A 112 16.47 12.96 -4.19
CA ILE A 112 17.63 12.27 -3.61
C ILE A 112 18.90 13.06 -3.95
N ALA A 113 19.07 13.43 -5.22
CA ALA A 113 20.27 14.10 -5.72
C ALA A 113 20.51 15.47 -5.07
N ASN A 114 19.43 16.20 -4.73
CA ASN A 114 19.54 17.49 -4.05
C ASN A 114 19.49 17.41 -2.51
N GLY A 115 19.43 16.20 -1.95
CA GLY A 115 19.43 15.96 -0.50
C GLY A 115 18.12 16.27 0.23
N GLN A 116 17.02 16.56 -0.49
CA GLN A 116 15.69 16.72 0.12
C GLN A 116 15.10 15.39 0.59
N LEU A 117 15.44 14.27 -0.07
CA LEU A 117 14.98 12.94 0.29
C LEU A 117 16.16 12.05 0.70
N THR A 118 16.10 11.51 1.91
CA THR A 118 16.97 10.43 2.37
C THR A 118 16.15 9.16 2.50
N ILE A 119 16.61 8.05 1.91
CA ILE A 119 15.97 6.74 2.02
C ILE A 119 16.90 5.80 2.79
N ILE A 120 16.40 5.16 3.84
CA ILE A 120 17.13 4.18 4.64
C ILE A 120 16.37 2.85 4.54
N PRO A 121 16.81 1.92 3.66
CA PRO A 121 16.21 0.61 3.55
C PRO A 121 16.72 -0.34 4.65
N LEU A 122 16.08 -1.50 4.78
CA LEU A 122 16.49 -2.60 5.67
C LEU A 122 16.56 -2.21 7.14
N ALA A 123 15.71 -1.29 7.59
CA ALA A 123 15.65 -0.91 8.99
C ALA A 123 14.21 -0.96 9.49
N GLU A 124 14.04 -1.44 10.73
CA GLU A 124 12.76 -1.57 11.41
C GLU A 124 12.72 -0.62 12.63
N PRO A 125 11.56 -0.02 12.94
CA PRO A 125 11.41 0.80 14.14
C PRO A 125 11.48 -0.10 15.38
N ILE A 126 12.15 0.38 16.43
CA ILE A 126 12.27 -0.32 17.71
C ILE A 126 11.82 0.52 18.91
N GLU A 127 11.71 1.84 18.75
CA GLU A 127 11.23 2.75 19.81
C GLU A 127 10.66 4.02 19.18
N VAL A 128 9.58 4.55 19.77
CA VAL A 128 9.03 5.87 19.43
C VAL A 128 9.38 6.87 20.52
N LEU A 129 10.03 7.96 20.13
CA LEU A 129 10.40 9.05 21.03
C LEU A 129 9.24 10.04 21.13
N MET A 130 8.84 10.37 22.36
CA MET A 130 7.77 11.32 22.62
C MET A 130 8.15 12.41 23.62
N THR A 131 7.48 13.55 23.54
CA THR A 131 7.58 14.60 24.55
C THR A 131 7.09 14.10 25.91
N GLN A 132 7.79 14.49 26.96
CA GLN A 132 7.35 14.29 28.33
C GLN A 132 6.68 15.58 28.82
N SER A 133 5.36 15.57 28.99
CA SER A 133 4.62 16.71 29.54
C SER A 133 3.39 16.26 30.30
N ALA A 134 3.26 16.71 31.55
CA ALA A 134 2.04 16.50 32.34
C ALA A 134 0.89 17.44 31.94
N ARG A 135 1.16 18.47 31.12
CA ARG A 135 0.20 19.55 30.80
C ARG A 135 -0.24 19.55 29.34
N GLN A 136 0.37 18.74 28.49
CA GLN A 136 0.10 18.69 27.06
C GLN A 136 0.00 17.25 26.60
N LEU A 137 -0.74 17.02 25.52
CA LEU A 137 -0.78 15.71 24.88
C LEU A 137 0.64 15.31 24.43
N PRO A 138 1.06 14.05 24.62
CA PRO A 138 2.31 13.55 24.11
C PRO A 138 2.43 13.79 22.60
N ARG A 139 3.60 14.22 22.15
CA ARG A 139 3.92 14.40 20.74
C ARG A 139 5.09 13.53 20.36
N VAL A 140 4.99 12.84 19.25
CA VAL A 140 6.12 12.11 18.67
C VAL A 140 7.18 13.11 18.21
N THR A 141 8.42 12.90 18.61
CA THR A 141 9.59 13.74 18.26
C THR A 141 10.62 13.00 17.42
N GLY A 142 10.51 11.67 17.34
CA GLY A 142 11.41 10.85 16.55
C GLY A 142 11.16 9.36 16.73
N VAL A 143 11.95 8.57 16.03
CA VAL A 143 11.88 7.10 16.06
C VAL A 143 13.31 6.55 16.09
N VAL A 144 13.54 5.54 16.91
CA VAL A 144 14.77 4.75 16.92
C VAL A 144 14.56 3.53 16.05
N PHE A 145 15.52 3.27 15.17
CA PHE A 145 15.49 2.17 14.22
C PHE A 145 16.67 1.23 14.44
N GLN A 146 16.51 -0.01 14.02
CA GLN A 146 17.57 -1.01 13.94
C GLN A 146 17.72 -1.50 12.51
N ASP A 147 18.94 -1.48 11.99
CA ASP A 147 19.29 -2.10 10.72
C ASP A 147 19.23 -3.63 10.84
N ARG A 148 18.45 -4.27 9.96
CA ARG A 148 18.14 -5.71 9.98
C ARG A 148 19.34 -6.60 9.63
N GLN A 149 20.40 -6.04 9.04
CA GLN A 149 21.56 -6.80 8.61
C GLN A 149 22.71 -6.70 9.62
N THR A 150 22.88 -5.54 10.22
CA THR A 150 24.03 -5.20 11.06
C THR A 150 23.68 -5.06 12.53
N ASN A 151 22.39 -4.98 12.87
CA ASN A 151 21.87 -4.62 14.20
C ASN A 151 22.26 -3.22 14.68
N HIS A 152 22.87 -2.39 13.82
CA HIS A 152 23.21 -1.01 14.14
C HIS A 152 21.93 -0.21 14.41
N GLN A 153 21.92 0.57 15.49
CA GLN A 153 20.80 1.42 15.86
C GLN A 153 21.07 2.87 15.51
N PHE A 154 20.04 3.57 15.04
CA PHE A 154 20.10 4.99 14.76
C PHE A 154 18.77 5.67 15.08
N THR A 155 18.82 6.97 15.32
CA THR A 155 17.65 7.77 15.66
C THR A 155 17.37 8.79 14.58
N VAL A 156 16.10 8.91 14.19
CA VAL A 156 15.61 9.96 13.30
C VAL A 156 14.66 10.86 14.09
N GLY A 157 15.06 12.11 14.31
CA GLY A 157 14.18 13.15 14.84
C GLY A 157 13.44 13.87 13.73
N ALA A 158 12.17 14.22 13.94
CA ALA A 158 11.35 14.93 12.96
C ALA A 158 10.25 15.76 13.62
N ASP A 159 9.87 16.88 13.00
CA ASP A 159 8.73 17.70 13.43
C ASP A 159 7.39 17.04 13.14
N ILE A 160 7.34 16.18 12.11
CA ILE A 160 6.18 15.40 11.70
C ILE A 160 6.67 13.98 11.43
N VAL A 161 6.06 13.01 12.11
CA VAL A 161 6.24 11.58 11.83
C VAL A 161 4.97 11.05 11.19
N MET A 162 5.11 10.43 10.02
CA MET A 162 4.01 9.74 9.35
C MET A 162 4.18 8.25 9.59
N GLU A 163 3.23 7.64 10.30
CA GLU A 163 3.20 6.18 10.40
C GLU A 163 2.53 5.60 9.15
N ALA A 164 3.25 4.74 8.46
CA ALA A 164 2.83 4.13 7.20
C ALA A 164 3.33 2.69 7.04
N THR A 165 3.65 2.02 8.14
CA THR A 165 3.76 0.55 8.19
C THR A 165 2.40 -0.09 7.92
N ASP A 166 2.40 -1.34 7.47
CA ASP A 166 1.16 -2.02 7.12
C ASP A 166 0.35 -2.44 8.36
N LEU A 167 1.00 -2.59 9.52
CA LEU A 167 0.39 -3.07 10.77
C LEU A 167 0.29 -2.00 11.88
N GLY A 168 0.80 -0.79 11.64
CA GLY A 168 0.79 0.28 12.64
C GLY A 168 1.83 0.09 13.74
N ASP A 169 3.01 -0.43 13.42
CA ASP A 169 4.10 -0.76 14.33
C ASP A 169 4.45 0.40 15.29
N LEU A 170 4.44 1.65 14.82
CA LEU A 170 4.74 2.82 15.65
C LEU A 170 3.63 3.09 16.67
N LEU A 171 2.38 2.70 16.37
CA LEU A 171 1.28 2.84 17.31
C LEU A 171 1.49 1.89 18.50
N GLU A 172 1.90 0.65 18.23
CA GLU A 172 2.21 -0.33 19.26
C GLU A 172 3.45 0.06 20.07
N LEU A 173 4.58 0.34 19.38
CA LEU A 173 5.84 0.73 20.02
C LEU A 173 5.71 1.98 20.89
N GLY A 174 4.93 2.96 20.42
CA GLY A 174 4.67 4.19 21.16
C GLY A 174 3.54 4.08 22.19
N GLN A 175 2.80 2.97 22.24
CA GLN A 175 1.53 2.89 23.00
C GLN A 175 0.57 4.04 22.64
N ILE A 176 0.57 4.44 21.36
CA ILE A 176 -0.29 5.50 20.84
C ILE A 176 -1.69 4.92 20.66
N GLN A 177 -2.67 5.58 21.27
CA GLN A 177 -4.06 5.13 21.20
C GLN A 177 -4.55 5.07 19.74
N SER A 178 -5.02 3.91 19.34
CA SER A 178 -5.56 3.64 18.01
C SER A 178 -6.84 2.81 18.09
N ARG A 179 -7.56 2.73 16.96
CA ARG A 179 -8.75 1.89 16.79
C ARG A 179 -8.58 1.08 15.51
N VAL A 180 -9.09 -0.14 15.52
CA VAL A 180 -9.07 -1.06 14.38
C VAL A 180 -10.49 -1.54 14.09
N GLY A 181 -10.72 -1.96 12.85
CA GLY A 181 -12.01 -2.43 12.37
C GLY A 181 -12.85 -1.31 11.75
N GLN A 182 -14.16 -1.54 11.69
CA GLN A 182 -15.13 -0.62 11.09
C GLN A 182 -15.91 0.13 12.16
N GLU A 183 -15.89 1.47 12.11
CA GLU A 183 -16.68 2.34 12.97
C GLU A 183 -18.18 2.34 12.59
N SER A 184 -19.00 2.77 13.54
CA SER A 184 -20.42 3.07 13.36
C SER A 184 -20.64 4.51 12.92
N ARG A 185 -21.79 4.77 12.29
CA ARG A 185 -22.25 6.13 11.95
C ARG A 185 -22.37 7.04 13.17
N HIS A 186 -22.64 6.52 14.36
CA HIS A 186 -22.73 7.31 15.59
C HIS A 186 -21.36 7.77 16.10
N GLN A 187 -20.28 7.08 15.71
CA GLN A 187 -18.92 7.45 16.11
C GLN A 187 -18.32 8.54 15.22
N THR A 188 -18.59 8.51 13.91
CA THR A 188 -17.97 9.46 12.95
C THR A 188 -18.96 10.46 12.34
N GLY A 189 -20.26 10.18 12.38
CA GLY A 189 -21.30 10.94 11.69
C GLY A 189 -21.49 10.55 10.21
N GLU A 190 -20.74 9.58 9.70
CA GLU A 190 -20.82 9.19 8.29
C GLU A 190 -22.02 8.29 8.01
N ALA A 191 -22.97 8.78 7.20
CA ALA A 191 -24.23 8.09 6.91
C ALA A 191 -24.09 6.72 6.23
N ILE A 192 -22.96 6.46 5.56
CA ILE A 192 -22.71 5.20 4.85
C ILE A 192 -22.28 4.07 5.79
N LEU A 193 -21.85 4.40 7.01
CA LEU A 193 -21.38 3.43 7.99
C LEU A 193 -22.54 2.67 8.66
N PRO A 194 -22.27 1.46 9.19
CA PRO A 194 -23.26 0.68 9.93
C PRO A 194 -23.73 1.38 11.21
N GLU A 195 -24.86 0.95 11.76
CA GLU A 195 -25.37 1.42 13.06
C GLU A 195 -24.48 0.96 14.23
N THR A 196 -23.88 -0.23 14.11
CA THR A 196 -23.01 -0.84 15.13
C THR A 196 -21.59 -0.99 14.59
N SER A 197 -20.59 -0.76 15.43
CA SER A 197 -19.18 -0.93 15.08
C SER A 197 -18.79 -2.42 15.00
N TYR A 198 -17.88 -2.75 14.09
CA TYR A 198 -17.31 -4.10 13.95
C TYR A 198 -15.78 -4.06 14.11
N PRO A 199 -15.25 -4.18 15.33
CA PRO A 199 -13.80 -4.07 15.60
C PRO A 199 -12.94 -5.13 14.89
N LEU A 200 -13.53 -6.29 14.56
CA LEU A 200 -12.86 -7.36 13.82
C LEU A 200 -13.00 -7.22 12.30
N CYS A 201 -13.78 -6.25 11.81
CA CYS A 201 -13.97 -6.00 10.38
C CYS A 201 -12.80 -5.17 9.84
N GLN A 202 -11.63 -5.78 9.76
CA GLN A 202 -10.46 -5.21 9.10
C GLN A 202 -10.49 -5.49 7.60
N GLN A 203 -9.78 -4.67 6.82
CA GLN A 203 -9.69 -4.86 5.37
C GLN A 203 -9.03 -6.21 5.04
N ALA A 204 -9.56 -6.91 4.05
CA ALA A 204 -8.97 -8.16 3.57
C ALA A 204 -7.56 -7.91 3.01
N ILE A 205 -6.64 -8.85 3.25
CA ILE A 205 -5.30 -8.84 2.66
C ILE A 205 -5.32 -9.52 1.29
N THR A 206 -4.55 -8.97 0.35
CA THR A 206 -4.26 -9.62 -0.94
C THR A 206 -2.79 -10.01 -0.95
N VAL A 207 -2.52 -11.28 -1.21
CA VAL A 207 -1.16 -11.80 -1.38
C VAL A 207 -0.97 -12.17 -2.84
N CYS A 208 -0.01 -11.55 -3.51
CA CYS A 208 0.36 -11.90 -4.88
C CYS A 208 1.56 -12.85 -4.87
N ALA A 209 1.53 -13.82 -5.77
CA ALA A 209 2.64 -14.75 -6.00
C ALA A 209 3.15 -14.58 -7.43
N VAL A 210 4.47 -14.50 -7.58
CA VAL A 210 5.12 -14.59 -8.89
C VAL A 210 5.31 -16.05 -9.23
N VAL A 211 4.80 -16.46 -10.39
CA VAL A 211 4.90 -17.83 -10.87
C VAL A 211 5.68 -17.86 -12.18
N GLU A 212 6.57 -18.83 -12.30
CA GLU A 212 7.29 -19.13 -13.54
C GLU A 212 6.73 -20.41 -14.14
N LYS A 213 6.49 -20.41 -15.45
CA LYS A 213 6.14 -21.63 -16.17
C LYS A 213 7.40 -22.42 -16.48
N THR A 214 7.59 -23.53 -15.79
CA THR A 214 8.68 -24.46 -16.08
C THR A 214 8.41 -25.30 -17.34
N PRO A 215 9.45 -25.86 -17.98
CA PRO A 215 9.27 -26.89 -18.99
C PRO A 215 8.45 -28.07 -18.46
N SER A 216 7.79 -28.79 -19.36
CA SER A 216 7.00 -29.97 -18.98
C SER A 216 7.88 -30.98 -18.23
N GLY A 217 7.43 -31.42 -17.05
CA GLY A 217 8.18 -32.31 -16.15
C GLY A 217 9.26 -31.65 -15.30
N GLY A 218 9.53 -30.35 -15.46
CA GLY A 218 10.55 -29.61 -14.71
C GLY A 218 10.09 -29.02 -13.37
N GLY A 219 8.80 -29.07 -13.07
CA GLY A 219 8.26 -28.62 -11.78
C GLY A 219 8.57 -29.61 -10.67
N VAL A 220 8.99 -29.10 -9.51
CA VAL A 220 9.14 -29.90 -8.28
C VAL A 220 7.85 -29.78 -7.45
N PRO A 221 7.08 -30.86 -7.24
CA PRO A 221 5.90 -30.82 -6.39
C PRO A 221 6.30 -30.54 -4.93
N ILE A 222 5.70 -29.52 -4.32
CA ILE A 222 5.94 -29.16 -2.90
C ILE A 222 5.02 -29.92 -1.92
N GLY A 223 4.11 -30.76 -2.44
CA GLY A 223 3.09 -31.43 -1.66
C GLY A 223 1.96 -30.49 -1.21
N ALA A 224 0.88 -31.07 -0.71
CA ALA A 224 -0.19 -30.29 -0.07
C ALA A 224 0.21 -29.94 1.37
N PRO A 225 -0.03 -28.71 1.86
CA PRO A 225 0.22 -28.37 3.26
C PRO A 225 -0.73 -29.14 4.18
N ASN A 226 -0.37 -29.22 5.46
CA ASN A 226 -1.24 -29.86 6.46
C ASN A 226 -2.63 -29.19 6.48
N GLY A 227 -3.70 -29.99 6.47
CA GLY A 227 -5.09 -29.51 6.46
C GLY A 227 -5.65 -29.13 5.08
N TYR A 228 -4.87 -29.21 3.99
CA TYR A 228 -5.37 -28.98 2.64
C TYR A 228 -6.53 -29.93 2.31
N ASN A 229 -7.69 -29.37 1.91
CA ASN A 229 -8.97 -30.07 1.71
C ASN A 229 -9.60 -30.75 2.95
N GLN A 230 -9.07 -30.53 4.16
CA GLN A 230 -9.63 -31.09 5.40
C GLN A 230 -10.24 -30.01 6.29
N VAL A 231 -9.60 -28.84 6.35
CA VAL A 231 -10.09 -27.68 7.11
C VAL A 231 -10.55 -26.62 6.10
N PRO A 232 -11.84 -26.25 6.06
CA PRO A 232 -12.28 -25.17 5.20
C PRO A 232 -11.56 -23.88 5.62
N TRP A 233 -10.89 -23.22 4.67
CA TRP A 233 -10.20 -21.95 4.93
C TRP A 233 -11.17 -20.82 5.30
N LEU A 234 -12.45 -20.98 4.91
CA LEU A 234 -13.54 -20.06 5.17
C LEU A 234 -14.63 -20.79 5.94
N ASN A 235 -14.84 -20.44 7.21
CA ASN A 235 -15.99 -20.89 7.98
C ASN A 235 -17.21 -20.04 7.57
N ALA A 236 -18.03 -20.53 6.65
CA ALA A 236 -19.19 -19.79 6.14
C ALA A 236 -20.16 -19.32 7.24
N GLN A 237 -20.18 -20.00 8.39
CA GLN A 237 -20.94 -19.60 9.58
C GLN A 237 -20.49 -18.26 10.18
N ASP A 238 -19.23 -17.87 9.99
CA ASP A 238 -18.68 -16.58 10.43
C ASP A 238 -19.10 -15.44 9.47
N PHE A 239 -19.56 -15.79 8.27
CA PHE A 239 -20.03 -14.87 7.22
C PHE A 239 -21.53 -15.03 7.00
N THR A 240 -22.33 -14.63 8.00
CA THR A 240 -23.80 -14.74 7.91
C THR A 240 -24.35 -13.90 6.75
N SER A 241 -25.51 -14.29 6.20
CA SER A 241 -26.22 -13.56 5.14
C SER A 241 -26.59 -12.12 5.51
N ILE A 242 -26.51 -11.76 6.79
CA ILE A 242 -26.74 -10.40 7.30
C ILE A 242 -25.56 -9.47 6.96
N PHE A 243 -24.36 -10.01 6.70
CA PHE A 243 -23.16 -9.24 6.42
C PHE A 243 -23.13 -8.63 5.00
N TRP A 244 -23.73 -9.30 4.02
CA TRP A 244 -23.60 -8.93 2.59
C TRP A 244 -24.89 -8.40 1.95
N VAL A 245 -26.05 -8.58 2.59
CA VAL A 245 -27.32 -8.16 1.99
C VAL A 245 -27.61 -6.72 2.41
N ARG A 246 -27.49 -5.79 1.45
CA ARG A 246 -28.25 -4.52 1.51
C ARG A 246 -29.70 -4.91 1.75
N LYS A 247 -30.23 -4.65 2.95
CA LYS A 247 -31.68 -4.69 3.17
C LYS A 247 -32.27 -3.70 2.17
N SER A 248 -32.91 -4.20 1.12
CA SER A 248 -33.86 -3.40 0.37
C SER A 248 -34.97 -3.08 1.36
N ASN A 249 -34.99 -1.83 1.86
CA ASN A 249 -36.18 -1.33 2.54
C ASN A 249 -37.28 -1.22 1.49
N SER A 250 -38.07 -2.27 1.36
CA SER A 250 -39.42 -2.20 0.83
C SER A 250 -40.36 -2.20 2.04
N GLU A 251 -40.76 -1.00 2.46
CA GLU A 251 -42.14 -0.77 2.90
C GLU A 251 -43.04 -0.71 1.66
#